data_AF-A0A6I5CDM9-F1
#
_entry.id   AF-A0A6I5CDM9-F1
#
_cell.length_a   1.000
_cell.length_b   1.000
_cell.length_c   1.000
_cell.angle_alpha   90.00
_cell.angle_beta   90.00
_cell.angle_gamma   90.00
#
_symmetry.space_group_name_H-M   'P 1'
#
loop_
_entity.id
_entity.type
_entity.pdbx_description
1 polymer ?
#
loop_
_entity_poly.entity_id
_entity_poly.type
_entity_poly.pdbx_seq_one_letter_code
_entity_poly.pdbx_strand_id
1 'polypeptide(L)' 'GAAALTPADGGPLLSRVAAAVAEALVAGTWARLKACEAGTCHWAYYDRSPAGRRRWCSMQVCGARAKMRRYRAREA' A
#
# COMPACT_ATOMS: atom_id res chain seq x y z
N GLY A 1 9.74 14.56 -24.35
CA GLY A 1 8.31 14.45 -24.64
C GLY A 1 7.66 13.66 -23.53
N ALA A 2 6.49 14.09 -23.04
CA ALA A 2 5.71 13.31 -22.07
C ALA A 2 4.71 12.44 -22.83
N ALA A 3 4.71 11.13 -22.57
CA ALA A 3 3.66 10.23 -23.02
C ALA A 3 2.79 9.87 -21.81
N ALA A 4 1.47 9.94 -21.98
CA ALA A 4 0.51 9.56 -20.96
C ALA A 4 -0.23 8.30 -21.42
N LEU A 5 -0.45 7.35 -20.50
CA LEU A 5 -1.24 6.16 -20.79
C LEU A 5 -2.72 6.50 -20.61
N THR A 6 -3.51 6.31 -21.66
CA THR A 6 -4.97 6.46 -21.60
C THR A 6 -5.65 5.13 -21.97
N PRO A 7 -6.73 4.74 -21.28
CA PRO A 7 -7.53 3.58 -21.69
C PRO A 7 -8.02 3.74 -23.14
N ALA A 8 -7.92 2.66 -23.93
CA ALA A 8 -8.43 2.63 -25.30
C ALA A 8 -9.97 2.75 -25.36
N ASP A 9 -10.66 2.14 -24.39
CA ASP A 9 -12.11 2.18 -24.25
C ASP A 9 -12.50 2.70 -22.86
N GLY A 10 -13.66 3.35 -22.74
CA GLY A 10 -14.19 3.96 -21.51
C GLY A 10 -14.62 2.99 -20.39
N GLY A 11 -14.11 1.76 -20.36
CA GLY A 11 -14.46 0.75 -19.36
C GLY A 11 -14.12 1.19 -17.91
N PRO A 12 -14.97 0.89 -16.91
CA PRO A 12 -15.39 1.91 -15.94
C PRO A 12 -14.45 2.13 -14.74
N LEU A 13 -13.47 1.26 -14.50
CA LEU A 13 -12.55 1.39 -13.36
C LEU A 13 -11.27 0.57 -13.58
N LEU A 14 -11.42 -0.65 -14.07
CA LEU A 14 -10.29 -1.59 -14.24
C LEU A 14 -9.21 -1.02 -15.18
N SER A 15 -9.60 -0.42 -16.30
CA SER A 15 -8.63 0.18 -17.23
C SER A 15 -7.86 1.35 -16.60
N ARG A 16 -8.51 2.14 -15.74
CA ARG A 16 -7.86 3.23 -15.00
C ARG A 16 -6.91 2.70 -13.94
N VAL A 17 -7.30 1.64 -13.24
CA VAL A 17 -6.43 0.95 -12.27
C VAL A 17 -5.22 0.36 -12.99
N ALA A 18 -5.42 -0.31 -14.13
CA ALA A 18 -4.34 -0.88 -14.92
C ALA A 18 -3.35 0.18 -15.42
N ALA A 19 -3.85 1.32 -15.92
CA ALA A 19 -3.02 2.46 -16.32
C ALA A 19 -2.21 3.00 -15.13
N ALA A 20 -2.84 3.21 -13.97
CA ALA A 20 -2.14 3.68 -12.77
C ALA A 20 -1.07 2.69 -12.27
N VAL A 21 -1.32 1.38 -12.38
CA VAL A 21 -0.32 0.34 -12.08
C VAL A 21 0.86 0.44 -13.06
N ALA A 22 0.59 0.54 -14.36
CA ALA A 22 1.63 0.65 -15.39
C ALA A 22 2.49 1.91 -15.18
N GLU A 23 1.87 3.06 -14.91
CA GLU A 23 2.58 4.30 -14.60
C GLU A 23 3.44 4.18 -13.33
N ALA A 24 2.93 3.54 -12.28
CA ALA A 24 3.68 3.33 -11.04
C ALA A 24 4.87 2.36 -11.22
N LEU A 25 4.74 1.36 -12.09
CA LEU A 25 5.84 0.46 -12.45
C LEU A 25 6.95 1.22 -13.18
N VAL A 26 6.60 2.02 -14.19
CA VAL A 26 7.55 2.85 -14.95
C VAL A 26 8.23 3.88 -14.05
N ALA A 27 7.49 4.50 -13.14
CA ALA A 27 8.03 5.47 -12.18
C ALA A 27 8.85 4.85 -11.04
N GLY A 28 8.92 3.51 -10.93
CA GLY A 28 9.59 2.83 -9.83
C GLY A 28 8.89 2.99 -8.47
N THR A 29 7.64 3.45 -8.45
CA THR A 29 6.88 3.72 -7.23
C THR A 29 5.94 2.58 -6.83
N TRP A 30 5.78 1.57 -7.69
CA TRP A 30 4.93 0.39 -7.44
C TRP A 30 5.19 -0.28 -6.08
N ALA A 31 6.45 -0.41 -5.67
CA ALA A 31 6.85 -1.02 -4.39
C ALA A 31 6.34 -0.26 -3.14
N ARG A 32 5.81 0.97 -3.31
CA ARG A 32 5.15 1.70 -2.23
C ARG A 32 3.73 1.22 -1.98
N LEU A 33 3.06 0.57 -2.92
CA LEU A 33 1.80 -0.12 -2.66
C LEU A 33 2.09 -1.43 -1.92
N LYS A 34 1.59 -1.57 -0.70
CA LYS A 34 1.90 -2.67 0.21
C LYS A 34 0.64 -3.24 0.85
N ALA A 35 0.68 -4.50 1.24
CA ALA A 35 -0.31 -5.09 2.14
C ALA A 35 0.09 -4.82 3.61
N CYS A 36 -0.91 -4.64 4.49
CA CYS A 36 -0.67 -4.53 5.93
C CYS A 36 -0.07 -5.83 6.46
N GLU A 37 1.03 -5.75 7.19
CA GLU A 37 1.68 -6.94 7.78
C GLU A 37 0.88 -7.56 8.95
N ALA A 38 -0.24 -6.96 9.35
CA ALA A 38 -1.08 -7.55 10.37
C ALA A 38 -1.87 -8.69 9.74
N GLY A 39 -1.64 -9.93 10.20
CA GLY A 39 -2.18 -11.15 9.59
C GLY A 39 -3.71 -11.21 9.48
N THR A 40 -4.46 -10.36 10.20
CA THR A 40 -5.92 -10.27 10.13
C THR A 40 -6.44 -9.00 9.46
N CYS A 41 -5.55 -8.10 9.01
CA CYS A 41 -5.96 -6.81 8.46
C CYS A 41 -6.33 -6.88 6.99
N HIS A 42 -5.55 -7.58 6.15
CA HIS A 42 -5.78 -7.74 4.70
C HIS A 42 -5.91 -6.46 3.85
N TRP A 43 -5.75 -5.26 4.42
CA TRP A 43 -5.83 -4.01 3.67
C TRP A 43 -4.54 -3.71 2.93
N ALA A 44 -4.66 -3.22 1.69
CA ALA A 44 -3.58 -2.55 0.97
C ALA A 44 -3.48 -1.08 1.37
N TYR A 45 -2.28 -0.51 1.30
CA TYR A 45 -2.03 0.92 1.53
C TYR A 45 -0.84 1.39 0.69
N TYR A 46 -0.80 2.69 0.40
CA TYR A 46 0.33 3.32 -0.27
C TYR A 46 1.28 3.96 0.74
N ASP A 47 2.54 3.56 0.73
CA ASP A 47 3.58 4.02 1.67
C ASP A 47 4.11 5.40 1.28
N ARG A 48 3.48 6.43 1.84
CA ARG A 48 3.90 7.83 1.75
C ARG A 48 4.98 8.20 2.78
N SER A 49 5.52 7.25 3.55
CA SER A 49 6.62 7.58 4.47
C SER A 49 7.88 7.95 3.69
N PRO A 50 8.69 8.90 4.19
CA PRO A 50 9.92 9.33 3.52
C PRO A 50 10.84 8.14 3.22
N ALA A 51 11.00 7.24 4.19
CA ALA A 51 11.89 6.10 4.12
C ALA A 51 11.29 4.86 3.42
N GLY A 52 10.02 4.89 3.01
CA GLY A 52 9.37 3.75 2.35
C GLY A 52 9.37 2.45 3.17
N ARG A 53 9.37 2.56 4.50
CA ARG A 53 9.52 1.45 5.45
C ARG A 53 8.30 1.24 6.36
N ARG A 54 7.15 1.82 6.01
CA ARG A 54 5.90 1.58 6.74
C ARG A 54 5.51 0.11 6.56
N ARG A 55 5.04 -0.49 7.67
CA ARG A 55 4.63 -1.91 7.78
C ARG A 55 3.11 -2.08 7.96
N TRP A 56 2.43 -1.02 8.40
CA TRP A 56 1.04 -1.07 8.83
C TRP A 56 0.18 -0.08 8.04
N CYS A 57 -1.03 -0.49 7.63
CA CYS A 57 -1.98 0.41 6.96
C CYS A 57 -2.35 1.64 7.81
N SER A 58 -2.31 1.52 9.14
CA SER A 58 -2.50 2.61 10.10
C SER A 58 -1.64 2.36 11.34
N MET A 59 -0.90 3.39 11.78
CA MET A 59 -0.16 3.34 13.04
C MET A 59 -1.10 3.28 14.24
N GLN A 60 -2.21 4.02 14.19
CA GLN A 60 -3.20 4.08 15.27
C GLN A 60 -3.98 2.77 15.44
N VAL A 61 -4.20 2.02 14.35
CA VAL A 61 -4.95 0.75 14.39
C VAL A 61 -4.02 -0.45 14.43
N CYS A 62 -3.39 -0.79 13.30
CA CYS A 62 -2.59 -2.01 13.18
C CYS A 62 -1.25 -1.89 13.91
N GLY A 63 -0.63 -0.71 13.90
CA GLY A 63 0.60 -0.44 14.65
C GLY A 63 0.39 -0.57 16.17
N ALA A 64 -0.66 0.05 16.72
CA ALA A 64 -1.01 -0.05 18.14
C ALA A 64 -1.33 -1.50 18.55
N ARG A 65 -2.15 -2.22 17.76
CA ARG A 65 -2.43 -3.65 18.00
C ARG A 65 -1.16 -4.49 18.04
N ALA A 66 -0.22 -4.26 17.12
CA ALA A 66 1.06 -4.96 17.10
C ALA A 66 1.93 -4.64 18.33
N LYS A 67 1.97 -3.38 18.78
CA LYS A 67 2.66 -2.98 20.02
C LYS A 67 2.05 -3.69 21.24
N MET A 68 0.72 -3.70 21.37
CA MET A 68 0.04 -4.34 22.51
C MET A 68 0.26 -5.85 22.56
N ARG A 69 0.25 -6.53 21.40
CA ARG A 69 0.60 -7.97 21.35
C ARG A 69 2.01 -8.24 21.86
N ARG A 70 2.99 -7.44 21.44
CA ARG A 70 4.38 -7.56 21.89
C ARG A 70 4.56 -7.26 23.37
N TYR A 71 3.80 -6.28 23.90
CA TYR A 71 3.81 -5.98 25.32
C TYR A 71 3.28 -7.18 26.13
N ARG A 72 2.08 -7.67 25.81
CA ARG A 72 1.48 -8.83 26.50
C ARG A 72 2.33 -10.11 26.43
N ALA A 73 3.02 -10.34 25.31
CA ALA A 73 3.89 -11.50 25.16
C ALA A 73 5.19 -11.42 26.00
N ARG A 74 5.52 -10.25 26.58
CA ARG A 74 6.66 -10.07 27.49
C ARG A 74 6.27 -10.22 28.97
N GLU A 75 5.00 -10.00 29.27
CA GLU A 75 4.42 -10.08 30.62
C GLU A 75 3.88 -11.48 30.94
N ALA A 76 3.93 -12.41 29.99
CA ALA A 76 3.52 -13.80 30.12
C ALA A 76 4.76 -14.71 30.15
#